data_AF-A0A7R9Q7N9-F1
#
_entry.id   AF-A0A7R9Q7N9-F1
#
_cell.length_a   1.000
_cell.length_b   1.000
_cell.length_c   1.000
_cell.angle_alpha   90.00
_cell.angle_beta   90.00
_cell.angle_gamma   90.00
#
_symmetry.space_group_name_H-M   'P 1'
#
loop_
_entity.id
_entity.type
_entity.pdbx_description
1 polymer ?
#
loop_
_entity_poly.entity_id
_entity_poly.type
_entity_poly.pdbx_seq_one_letter_code
_entity_poly.pdbx_strand_id
1 'polypeptide(L)' 'MLEIDGSTLEGGGQVVRISMSLSALLSQQIHISNIRSGRSKPGLKAQHLVGLHLIRD' A
#
# COMPACT_ATOMS: atom_id res chain seq x y z
N MET A 1 -2.40 0.90 -15.36
CA MET A 1 -1.77 0.71 -14.05
C MET A 1 -1.57 2.07 -13.43
N LEU A 2 -2.05 2.29 -12.20
CA LEU A 2 -1.88 3.55 -11.47
C LEU A 2 -0.65 3.49 -10.58
N GLU A 3 0.25 4.45 -10.75
CA GLU A 3 1.47 4.60 -9.94
C GLU A 3 1.19 5.46 -8.71
N ILE A 4 1.63 5.00 -7.53
CA ILE A 4 1.37 5.64 -6.25
C ILE A 4 2.68 5.75 -5.47
N ASP A 5 3.03 6.95 -5.01
CA ASP A 5 4.16 7.16 -4.11
C ASP A 5 3.75 6.88 -2.65
N GLY A 6 4.29 5.82 -2.05
CA GLY A 6 4.05 5.43 -0.66
C GLY A 6 4.77 6.29 0.38
N SER A 7 5.57 7.28 -0.04
CA SER A 7 6.20 8.27 0.83
C SER A 7 5.32 9.50 1.09
N THR A 8 4.23 9.67 0.33
CA THR A 8 3.36 10.84 0.40
C THR A 8 2.82 11.08 1.81
N LEU A 9 2.64 12.36 2.17
CA LEU A 9 2.19 12.83 3.49
C LEU A 9 3.10 12.30 4.61
N GLU A 10 2.56 11.56 5.58
CA GLU A 10 3.33 11.05 6.72
C GLU A 10 4.19 9.81 6.40
N GLY A 11 4.20 9.33 5.14
CA GLY A 11 4.91 8.10 4.76
C GLY A 11 4.50 6.91 5.64
N GLY A 12 3.22 6.84 6.00
CA GLY A 12 2.66 5.81 6.88
C GLY A 12 2.20 4.56 6.14
N GLY A 13 1.56 3.64 6.84
CA GLY A 13 0.93 2.46 6.23
C GLY A 13 -0.44 2.72 5.61
N GLN A 14 -0.99 3.93 5.77
CA GLN A 14 -2.36 4.26 5.36
C GLN A 14 -2.52 4.25 3.84
N VAL A 15 -1.55 4.79 3.09
CA VAL A 15 -1.55 4.75 1.62
C VAL A 15 -1.71 3.31 1.13
N VAL A 16 -0.91 2.38 1.64
CA VAL A 16 -1.00 0.96 1.26
C VAL A 16 -2.41 0.40 1.49
N ARG A 17 -3.00 0.63 2.66
CA ARG A 17 -4.33 0.09 3.01
C ARG A 17 -5.47 0.62 2.14
N ILE A 18 -5.47 1.93 1.89
CA ILE A 18 -6.51 2.56 1.08
C ILE A 18 -6.34 2.15 -0.38
N SER A 19 -5.12 2.24 -0.92
CA SER A 19 -4.83 1.92 -2.31
C SER A 19 -5.17 0.48 -2.65
N MET A 20 -4.82 -0.50 -1.81
CA MET A 20 -5.17 -1.91 -2.09
C MET A 20 -6.68 -2.16 -2.06
N SER A 21 -7.41 -1.52 -1.13
CA SER A 21 -8.87 -1.66 -1.04
C SER A 21 -9.56 -1.05 -2.27
N LEU A 22 -9.12 0.14 -2.70
CA LEU A 22 -9.65 0.79 -3.90
C LEU A 22 -9.28 0.04 -5.18
N SER A 23 -8.06 -0.50 -5.27
CA SER A 23 -7.63 -1.33 -6.40
C SER A 23 -8.56 -2.53 -6.60
N ALA A 24 -8.91 -3.22 -5.52
CA ALA A 24 -9.84 -4.35 -5.55
C ALA A 24 -11.27 -3.91 -5.91
N LEU A 25 -11.80 -2.88 -5.25
CA LEU A 25 -13.15 -2.38 -5.51
C LEU A 25 -13.35 -1.88 -6.94
N LEU A 26 -12.34 -1.21 -7.49
CA LEU A 26 -12.40 -0.59 -8.82
C LEU A 26 -11.87 -1.50 -9.93
N SER A 27 -11.40 -2.72 -9.60
CA SER A 27 -10.72 -3.62 -10.54
C SER A 27 -9.59 -2.94 -11.31
N GLN A 28 -8.87 -2.02 -10.65
CA GLN A 28 -7.83 -1.20 -11.27
C GLN A 28 -6.46 -1.62 -10.76
N GLN A 29 -5.56 -2.00 -11.67
CA GLN A 29 -4.19 -2.36 -11.33
C GLN A 29 -3.42 -1.15 -10.79
N ILE A 30 -2.68 -1.34 -9.69
CA ILE A 30 -1.85 -0.31 -9.05
C ILE A 30 -0.41 -0.80 -8.82
N HIS A 31 0.51 0.15 -8.70
CA HIS A 31 1.86 -0.06 -8.20
C HIS A 31 2.19 1.00 -7.16
N ILE A 32 2.62 0.57 -5.97
CA ILE A 32 2.99 1.47 -4.87
C ILE A 32 4.50 1.39 -4.65
N SER A 33 5.20 2.49 -4.88
CA SER A 33 6.64 2.64 -4.62
C SER A 33 6.91 3.30 -3.27
N ASN A 34 8.16 3.34 -2.80
CA ASN A 34 8.58 4.08 -1.58
C ASN A 34 7.76 3.82 -0.31
N ILE A 35 7.21 2.60 -0.16
CA ILE A 35 6.33 2.25 0.96
C ILE A 35 7.03 2.55 2.28
N ARG A 36 6.48 3.49 3.05
CA ARG A 36 6.98 3.87 4.38
C ARG A 36 8.45 4.30 4.39
N SER A 37 8.93 4.94 3.33
CA SER A 37 10.34 5.33 3.17
C SER A 37 10.89 6.20 4.31
N GLY A 38 10.05 7.08 4.89
CA GLY A 38 10.43 7.96 6.01
C GLY A 38 10.39 7.33 7.41
N ARG A 39 10.15 6.01 7.54
CA ARG A 39 10.05 5.33 8.85
C ARG A 39 11.34 4.60 9.19
N SER A 40 11.66 4.52 10.49
CA SER A 40 12.85 3.80 11.01
C SER A 40 13.00 2.37 10.51
N LYS A 41 11.86 1.69 10.29
CA LYS A 41 11.81 0.42 9.55
C LYS A 41 10.88 0.61 8.35
N PRO A 42 11.40 0.90 7.15
CA PRO A 42 10.59 1.16 5.95
C PRO A 42 9.97 -0.13 5.40
N GLY A 43 9.24 0.00 4.30
CA GLY A 43 8.62 -1.11 3.58
C GLY A 43 7.37 -1.67 4.23
N LEU A 44 6.93 -2.82 3.71
CA LEU A 44 5.79 -3.57 4.22
C LEU A 44 6.07 -4.12 5.63
N LYS A 45 4.98 -4.42 6.35
CA LYS A 45 4.98 -5.02 7.68
C LYS A 45 3.94 -6.13 7.69
N ALA A 46 3.99 -7.01 8.67
CA ALA A 46 3.05 -8.14 8.79
C ALA A 46 1.59 -7.72 8.58
N GLN A 47 1.14 -6.64 9.24
CA GLN A 47 -0.21 -6.10 9.08
C GLN A 47 -0.57 -5.69 7.63
N HIS A 48 0.41 -5.23 6.84
CA HIS A 48 0.17 -4.86 5.44
C HIS A 48 0.05 -6.13 4.58
N LEU A 49 0.92 -7.12 4.82
CA LEU A 49 0.90 -8.40 4.10
C LEU A 49 -0.39 -9.19 4.37
N VAL A 50 -0.87 -9.21 5.62
CA VAL A 50 -2.15 -9.85 5.97
C VAL A 50 -3.30 -9.21 5.19
N GLY A 51 -3.35 -7.88 5.11
CA GLY A 51 -4.35 -7.19 4.30
C GLY A 51 -4.23 -7.52 2.82
N LEU A 52 -3.02 -7.57 2.26
CA LEU A 52 -2.82 -7.97 0.86
C LEU A 52 -3.26 -9.41 0.60
N HIS A 53 -3.00 -10.34 1.52
CA HIS A 53 -3.48 -11.72 1.41
C HIS A 53 -5.00 -11.81 1.46
N LEU A 54 -5.65 -11.07 2.36
CA LEU A 54 -7.11 -11.05 2.46
C LEU A 54 -7.80 -10.59 1.17
N ILE A 55 -7.18 -9.69 0.40
CA ILE A 55 -7.79 -9.10 -0.80
C ILE A 55 -7.46 -9.93 -2.06
N ARG A 56 -6.41 -10.75 -2.01
CA ARG A 56 -6.01 -11.63 -3.11
C ARG A 56 -6.92 -12.84 -3.23
N ASP A 57 -7.36 -13.37 -2.09
CA ASP A 57 -8.14 -14.60 -1.95
C ASP A 57 -9.65 -14.31 -2.09
#